data_AF-Q5YNJ5-F1
#
_entry.id   AF-Q5YNJ5-F1
#
_cell.length_a   1.000
_cell.length_b   1.000
_cell.length_c   1.000
_cell.angle_alpha   90.00
_cell.angle_beta   90.00
_cell.angle_gamma   90.00
#
_symmetry.space_group_name_H-M   'P 1'
#
loop_
_entity.id
_entity.type
_entity.pdbx_description
1 polymer ?
#
loop_
_entity_poly.entity_id
_entity_poly.type
_entity_poly.pdbx_seq_one_letter_code
_entity_poly.pdbx_strand_id
1 'polypeptide(L)'
;MGDADRTQWRQFADSARAGELYLDNAEAAGECLTACDEFLAAYDSLQQAALNAQRVSGFGDFKIADELADLFHKQATGEPDSIDQVILDTIAVVKDMREIMQLSIDRLTEQDSLNAGQVSAAAVDLGSTS
;
A
#
# COMPACT_ATOMS: atom_id res chain seq x y z
N MET A 1 -0.11 -7.40 -9.89
CA MET A 1 -1.55 -7.04 -9.78
C MET A 1 -2.01 -6.50 -11.12
N GLY A 2 -3.26 -6.74 -11.51
CA GLY A 2 -3.77 -6.27 -12.81
C GLY A 2 -4.17 -4.79 -12.79
N ASP A 3 -4.34 -4.18 -13.97
CA ASP A 3 -4.79 -2.78 -14.13
C ASP A 3 -6.14 -2.49 -13.46
N ALA A 4 -7.04 -3.48 -13.50
CA ALA A 4 -8.34 -3.39 -12.85
C ALA A 4 -8.19 -3.23 -11.33
N ASP A 5 -7.33 -4.02 -10.70
CA ASP A 5 -7.08 -3.94 -9.25
C ASP A 5 -6.51 -2.57 -8.89
N ARG A 6 -5.54 -2.07 -9.66
CA ARG A 6 -4.94 -0.74 -9.47
C ARG A 6 -5.99 0.37 -9.51
N THR A 7 -6.85 0.32 -10.53
CA THR A 7 -7.90 1.33 -10.71
C THR A 7 -8.90 1.29 -9.56
N GLN A 8 -9.29 0.09 -9.12
CA GLN A 8 -10.23 -0.09 -8.02
C GLN A 8 -9.68 0.43 -6.69
N TRP A 9 -8.44 0.07 -6.32
CA TRP A 9 -7.83 0.52 -5.07
C TRP A 9 -7.60 2.03 -5.04
N ARG A 10 -7.25 2.63 -6.19
CA ARG A 10 -7.17 4.09 -6.31
C ARG A 10 -8.52 4.76 -6.06
N GLN A 11 -9.59 4.23 -6.63
CA GLN A 11 -10.94 4.74 -6.40
C GLN A 11 -11.34 4.64 -4.91
N PHE A 12 -10.98 3.54 -4.25
CA PHE A 12 -11.21 3.41 -2.80
C PHE A 12 -10.40 4.41 -1.99
N ALA A 13 -9.14 4.66 -2.34
CA ALA A 13 -8.33 5.69 -1.70
C ALA A 13 -8.96 7.08 -1.89
N ASP A 14 -9.46 7.40 -3.09
CA ASP A 14 -10.16 8.66 -3.35
C ASP A 14 -11.45 8.80 -2.52
N SER A 15 -12.28 7.76 -2.44
CA SER A 15 -13.46 7.75 -1.56
C SER A 15 -13.09 7.85 -0.08
N ALA A 16 -11.97 7.27 0.34
CA ALA A 16 -11.49 7.38 1.72
C ALA A 16 -11.02 8.81 2.04
N ARG A 17 -10.29 9.46 1.13
CA ARG A 17 -9.91 10.88 1.25
C ARG A 17 -11.14 11.80 1.31
N ALA A 18 -12.20 11.46 0.58
CA ALA A 18 -13.48 12.16 0.65
C ALA A 18 -14.27 11.88 1.94
N GLY A 19 -13.81 10.94 2.78
CA GLY A 19 -14.49 10.53 4.02
C GLY A 19 -15.73 9.67 3.78
N GLU A 20 -15.93 9.18 2.56
CA GLU A 20 -17.05 8.33 2.13
C GLU A 20 -16.78 6.84 2.39
N LEU A 21 -15.50 6.44 2.41
CA LEU A 21 -15.05 5.09 2.71
C LEU A 21 -14.15 5.07 3.95
N TYR A 22 -14.46 4.23 4.91
CA TYR A 22 -13.58 3.93 6.04
C TYR A 22 -13.98 2.59 6.65
N LEU A 23 -13.02 1.94 7.30
CA LEU A 23 -13.30 0.76 8.12
C LEU A 23 -13.91 1.22 9.46
N ASP A 24 -14.89 0.48 9.95
CA ASP A 24 -15.59 0.74 11.22
C ASP A 24 -14.91 0.08 12.43
N ASN A 25 -13.82 -0.65 12.21
CA ASN A 25 -13.05 -1.34 13.24
C ASN A 25 -11.58 -0.90 13.23
N ALA A 26 -11.16 -0.21 14.29
CA ALA A 26 -9.81 0.32 14.44
C ALA A 26 -8.75 -0.77 14.59
N GLU A 27 -9.06 -1.88 15.26
CA GLU A 27 -8.14 -3.00 15.45
C GLU A 27 -7.84 -3.66 14.10
N ALA A 28 -8.89 -3.99 13.34
CA ALA A 28 -8.74 -4.55 12.00
C ALA A 28 -7.99 -3.60 11.06
N ALA A 29 -8.30 -2.30 11.09
CA ALA A 29 -7.57 -1.30 10.31
C ALA A 29 -6.09 -1.23 10.71
N GLY A 30 -5.76 -1.35 11.99
CA GLY A 30 -4.39 -1.37 12.50
C GLY A 30 -3.59 -2.61 12.09
N GLU A 31 -4.21 -3.79 12.12
CA GLU A 31 -3.61 -5.02 11.60
C GLU A 31 -3.35 -4.92 10.10
N CYS A 32 -4.33 -4.44 9.33
CA CYS A 32 -4.17 -4.23 7.89
C CYS A 32 -3.08 -3.19 7.57
N LEU A 33 -3.00 -2.11 8.34
CA LEU A 33 -1.95 -1.10 8.19
C LEU A 33 -0.55 -1.73 8.39
N THR A 34 -0.40 -2.52 9.45
CA THR A 34 0.84 -3.25 9.76
C THR A 34 1.22 -4.20 8.62
N ALA A 35 0.26 -4.98 8.11
CA ALA A 35 0.49 -5.87 6.98
C ALA A 35 0.89 -5.11 5.70
N CYS A 36 0.31 -3.92 5.47
CA CYS A 36 0.73 -3.07 4.35
C CYS A 36 2.19 -2.62 4.50
N ASP A 37 2.61 -2.22 5.70
CA ASP A 37 4.00 -1.81 5.98
C ASP A 37 4.98 -2.98 5.76
N GLU A 38 4.64 -4.19 6.21
CA GLU A 38 5.43 -5.40 5.97
C GLU A 38 5.55 -5.73 4.48
N PHE A 39 4.45 -5.62 3.72
CA PHE A 39 4.48 -5.83 2.28
C PHE A 39 5.33 -4.79 1.56
N LEU A 40 5.22 -3.51 1.92
CA LEU A 40 6.05 -2.46 1.31
C LEU A 40 7.54 -2.74 1.53
N ALA A 41 7.94 -3.12 2.75
CA ALA A 41 9.32 -3.46 3.04
C ALA A 41 9.82 -4.69 2.23
N ALA A 42 8.97 -5.71 2.06
CA ALA A 42 9.27 -6.88 1.25
C ALA A 42 9.42 -6.52 -0.24
N TYR A 43 8.52 -5.69 -0.77
CA TYR A 43 8.57 -5.27 -2.17
C TYR A 43 9.73 -4.31 -2.47
N ASP A 44 10.11 -3.45 -1.53
CA ASP A 44 11.32 -2.64 -1.66
C ASP A 44 12.57 -3.53 -1.75
N SER A 45 12.63 -4.59 -0.95
CA SER A 45 13.71 -5.59 -1.03
C SER A 45 13.71 -6.33 -2.38
N LEU A 46 12.53 -6.70 -2.88
CA LEU A 46 12.37 -7.31 -4.21
C LEU A 46 12.77 -6.37 -5.35
N GLN A 47 12.49 -5.07 -5.22
CA GLN A 47 12.91 -4.07 -6.20
C GLN A 47 14.44 -4.05 -6.33
N GLN A 48 15.16 -4.10 -5.19
CA GLN A 48 16.63 -4.18 -5.22
C GLN A 48 17.12 -5.47 -5.91
N ALA A 49 16.43 -6.60 -5.68
CA ALA A 49 16.75 -7.84 -6.39
C ALA A 49 16.47 -7.76 -7.90
N ALA A 50 15.37 -7.10 -8.30
CA ALA A 50 15.02 -6.90 -9.70
C ALA A 50 16.07 -6.05 -10.43
N LEU A 51 16.64 -5.02 -9.78
CA LEU A 51 17.74 -4.24 -10.35
C LEU A 51 18.97 -5.09 -10.67
N ASN A 52 19.26 -6.13 -9.87
CA ASN A 52 20.34 -7.05 -10.16
C ASN A 52 20.02 -7.93 -11.38
N ALA A 53 18.76 -8.34 -11.53
CA ALA A 53 18.30 -9.12 -12.70
C ALA A 53 18.37 -8.33 -14.02
N GLN A 54 18.37 -7.00 -13.97
CA GLN A 54 18.56 -6.15 -15.16
C GLN A 54 20.00 -6.18 -15.71
N ARG A 55 20.96 -6.68 -14.92
CA ARG A 55 22.41 -6.57 -15.20
C ARG A 55 23.11 -7.94 -15.23
N VAL A 56 22.37 -9.00 -15.53
CA VAL A 56 22.92 -10.36 -15.59
C VAL A 56 23.98 -10.43 -16.69
N SER A 57 25.12 -11.02 -16.35
CA SER A 57 26.29 -11.14 -17.23
C SER A 57 27.10 -12.40 -16.85
N GLY A 58 28.24 -12.64 -17.51
CA GLY A 58 29.12 -13.78 -17.20
C GLY A 58 28.84 -15.05 -18.02
N PHE A 59 28.14 -14.92 -19.15
CA PHE A 59 27.82 -16.04 -20.04
C PHE A 59 28.96 -16.42 -21.03
N GLY A 60 30.07 -15.67 -21.04
CA GLY A 60 31.21 -15.84 -21.95
C GLY A 60 31.09 -15.03 -23.24
N ASP A 61 32.00 -15.25 -24.20
CA ASP A 61 32.17 -14.41 -25.40
C ASP A 61 31.45 -14.94 -26.66
N PHE A 62 30.52 -15.87 -26.49
CA PHE A 62 29.74 -16.42 -27.61
C PHE A 62 28.59 -15.47 -27.96
N LYS A 63 28.21 -15.38 -29.23
CA LYS A 63 27.04 -14.58 -29.65
C LYS A 63 25.75 -14.89 -28.86
N ILE A 64 25.55 -16.16 -28.48
CA ILE A 64 24.40 -16.59 -27.66
C ILE A 64 24.43 -16.02 -26.23
N ALA A 65 25.59 -15.63 -25.72
CA ALA A 65 25.75 -14.98 -24.42
C ALA A 65 25.03 -13.62 -24.40
N ASP A 66 25.21 -12.82 -25.45
CA ASP A 66 24.54 -11.53 -25.61
C ASP A 66 23.02 -11.72 -25.72
N GLU A 67 22.58 -12.69 -26.53
CA GLU A 67 21.15 -13.02 -26.69
C GLU A 67 20.51 -13.44 -25.35
N LEU A 68 21.22 -14.21 -24.53
CA LEU A 68 20.73 -14.62 -23.21
C LEU A 68 20.69 -13.45 -22.22
N ALA A 69 21.70 -12.59 -22.20
CA ALA A 69 21.71 -11.38 -21.38
C ALA A 69 20.54 -10.45 -21.72
N ASP A 70 20.27 -10.26 -23.02
CA ASP A 70 19.14 -9.46 -23.51
C ASP A 70 17.78 -10.06 -23.10
N LEU A 71 17.63 -11.38 -23.10
CA LEU A 71 16.41 -12.05 -22.66
C LEU A 71 16.14 -11.82 -21.17
N PHE A 72 17.16 -11.98 -20.32
CA PHE A 72 17.03 -11.68 -18.89
C PHE A 72 16.74 -10.20 -18.64
N HIS A 73 17.38 -9.30 -19.40
CA HIS A 73 17.14 -7.87 -19.29
C HIS A 73 15.68 -7.52 -19.58
N LYS A 74 15.12 -8.01 -20.69
CA LYS A 74 13.70 -7.78 -21.05
C LYS A 74 12.72 -8.37 -20.04
N GLN A 75 13.05 -9.53 -19.48
CA GLN A 75 12.23 -10.13 -18.43
C GLN A 75 12.28 -9.29 -17.13
N ALA A 76 13.41 -8.67 -16.85
CA ALA A 76 13.61 -7.84 -15.67
C ALA A 76 13.03 -6.42 -15.81
N THR A 77 13.04 -5.82 -17.01
CA THR A 77 12.63 -4.43 -17.24
C THR A 77 12.31 -4.11 -18.71
N GLY A 78 11.68 -2.95 -18.94
CA GLY A 78 11.54 -2.33 -20.27
C GLY A 78 10.35 -2.81 -21.11
N GLU A 79 9.60 -3.80 -20.62
CA GLU A 79 8.41 -4.35 -21.27
C GLU A 79 7.21 -4.30 -20.31
N PRO A 80 5.98 -4.24 -20.82
CA PRO A 80 4.81 -4.53 -19.99
C PRO A 80 4.95 -5.88 -19.28
N ASP A 81 4.48 -5.95 -18.03
CA ASP A 81 4.57 -7.15 -17.19
C ASP A 81 6.00 -7.63 -16.86
N SER A 82 7.02 -6.79 -17.10
CA SER A 82 8.36 -7.04 -16.57
C SER A 82 8.35 -7.08 -15.04
N ILE A 83 9.33 -7.78 -14.46
CA ILE A 83 9.39 -8.01 -13.01
C ILE A 83 9.38 -6.69 -12.24
N ASP A 84 10.16 -5.69 -12.66
CA ASP A 84 10.19 -4.38 -12.03
C ASP A 84 8.85 -3.63 -12.11
N GLN A 85 8.17 -3.69 -13.26
CA GLN A 85 6.88 -3.05 -13.47
C GLN A 85 5.81 -3.69 -12.58
N VAL A 86 5.75 -5.02 -12.49
CA VAL A 86 4.82 -5.74 -11.61
C VAL A 86 5.07 -5.41 -10.13
N ILE A 87 6.33 -5.27 -9.73
CA ILE A 87 6.70 -4.87 -8.37
C ILE A 87 6.21 -3.44 -8.09
N LEU A 88 6.52 -2.48 -8.98
CA LEU A 88 6.11 -1.09 -8.83
C LEU A 88 4.58 -0.94 -8.78
N ASP A 89 3.88 -1.69 -9.62
CA ASP A 89 2.43 -1.70 -9.67
C ASP A 89 1.82 -2.23 -8.39
N THR A 90 2.41 -3.28 -7.84
CA THR A 90 1.96 -3.85 -6.56
C THR A 90 2.26 -2.89 -5.40
N ILE A 91 3.43 -2.23 -5.38
CA ILE A 91 3.74 -1.18 -4.40
C ILE A 91 2.70 -0.06 -4.46
N ALA A 92 2.30 0.39 -5.64
CA ALA A 92 1.30 1.45 -5.78
C ALA A 92 -0.05 1.06 -5.15
N VAL A 93 -0.52 -0.17 -5.39
CA VAL A 93 -1.75 -0.68 -4.78
C VAL A 93 -1.64 -0.76 -3.26
N VAL A 94 -0.54 -1.30 -2.73
CA VAL A 94 -0.34 -1.42 -1.28
C VAL A 94 -0.28 -0.05 -0.62
N LYS A 95 0.26 0.98 -1.29
CA LYS A 95 0.22 2.37 -0.80
C LYS A 95 -1.21 2.91 -0.72
N ASP A 96 -2.03 2.67 -1.75
CA ASP A 96 -3.44 3.06 -1.74
C ASP A 96 -4.21 2.34 -0.61
N MET A 97 -3.98 1.04 -0.42
CA MET A 97 -4.54 0.25 0.70
C MET A 97 -4.14 0.84 2.06
N ARG A 98 -2.85 1.09 2.26
CA ARG A 98 -2.28 1.64 3.50
C ARG A 98 -2.92 2.97 3.87
N GLU A 99 -3.12 3.84 2.89
CA GLU A 99 -3.75 5.14 3.09
C GLU A 99 -5.19 5.02 3.57
N ILE A 100 -5.99 4.11 2.98
CA ILE A 100 -7.36 3.84 3.42
C ILE A 100 -7.39 3.41 4.89
N MET A 101 -6.47 2.51 5.29
CA MET A 101 -6.38 2.03 6.68
C MET A 101 -6.02 3.17 7.64
N GLN A 102 -5.05 4.00 7.28
CA GLN A 102 -4.64 5.15 8.09
C GLN A 102 -5.80 6.15 8.28
N LEU A 103 -6.48 6.52 7.19
CA LEU A 103 -7.63 7.44 7.24
C LEU A 103 -8.78 6.87 8.09
N SER A 104 -8.98 5.55 8.05
CA SER A 104 -9.98 4.87 8.89
C SER A 104 -9.63 5.00 10.38
N ILE A 105 -8.37 4.75 10.75
CA ILE A 105 -7.89 4.87 12.14
C ILE A 105 -8.02 6.31 12.63
N ASP A 106 -7.60 7.28 11.81
CA ASP A 106 -7.64 8.70 12.16
C ASP A 106 -9.08 9.15 12.46
N ARG A 107 -10.03 8.75 11.60
CA ARG A 107 -11.44 9.06 11.76
C ARG A 107 -12.04 8.44 13.02
N LEU A 108 -11.78 7.15 13.27
CA LEU A 108 -12.31 6.47 14.46
C LEU A 108 -11.76 7.12 15.75
N THR A 109 -10.48 7.49 15.75
CA THR A 109 -9.84 8.19 16.88
C THR A 109 -10.48 9.57 17.12
N GLU A 110 -10.77 10.32 16.06
CA GLU A 110 -11.46 11.61 16.16
C GLU A 110 -12.88 11.44 16.71
N GLN A 111 -13.64 10.47 16.21
CA GLN A 111 -15.00 10.19 16.69
C GLN A 111 -15.03 9.78 18.16
N ASP A 112 -14.12 8.93 18.61
CA ASP A 112 -14.01 8.53 20.00
C ASP A 112 -13.70 9.72 20.92
N SER A 113 -12.82 10.63 20.47
CA SER A 113 -12.50 11.86 21.21
C SER A 113 -13.71 12.79 21.34
N LEU A 114 -14.45 13.01 20.25
CA LEU A 114 -15.66 13.83 20.23
C LEU A 114 -16.76 13.25 21.12
N ASN A 115 -16.99 11.94 21.05
CA ASN A 115 -17.98 11.24 21.87
C ASN A 115 -17.62 11.33 23.35
N ALA A 116 -16.35 11.11 23.72
CA ALA A 116 -15.89 11.23 25.10
C ALA A 116 -16.07 12.67 25.65
N GLY A 117 -15.79 13.69 24.84
CA GLY A 117 -15.99 15.09 25.20
C GLY A 117 -17.46 15.44 25.45
N GLN A 118 -18.36 14.97 24.57
CA GLN A 118 -19.81 15.18 24.73
C GLN A 118 -20.37 14.49 25.99
N VAL A 119 -19.95 13.25 26.26
CA VAL A 119 -20.35 12.53 27.47
C VAL A 119 -19.85 13.23 28.73
N SER A 120 -18.60 13.71 28.73
CA SER A 120 -18.04 14.48 29.85
C SER A 120 -18.80 15.78 30.09
N ALA A 121 -19.10 16.54 29.03
CA ALA A 121 -19.86 17.79 29.13
C ALA A 121 -21.29 17.55 29.67
N ALA A 122 -21.98 16.53 29.17
CA ALA A 122 -23.32 16.16 29.64
C ALA A 122 -23.32 15.73 31.12
N ALA A 123 -22.29 15.01 31.57
CA ALA A 123 -22.16 14.61 32.96
C ALA A 123 -21.94 15.81 33.90
N VAL A 124 -21.16 16.82 33.47
CA VAL A 124 -20.96 18.06 34.22
C VAL A 124 -22.27 18.86 34.33
N ASP A 125 -23.01 18.98 33.23
CA ASP A 125 -24.30 19.71 33.20
C ASP A 125 -25.30 19.09 34.19
N LEU A 126 -25.50 17.77 34.14
CA LEU A 126 -26.35 17.04 35.09
C LEU A 126 -25.91 17.22 36.55
N GLY A 127 -24.61 17.20 36.82
CA GLY A 127 -24.07 17.42 38.18
C GLY A 127 -24.23 18.85 38.68
N SER A 128 -24.31 19.85 37.79
CA SER A 128 -24.53 21.25 38.15
C SER A 128 -26.00 21.61 38.42
N THR A 129 -26.93 20.72 38.05
CA THR A 129 -28.38 20.88 38.28
C THR A 129 -28.90 20.19 39.56
N SER A 130 -28.01 19.55 40.32
CA SER A 130 -28.29 18.91 41.63
C SER A 130 -27.79 19.76 42.79
#